data_AF-A0A135UV23-F1
#
_entry.id   AF-A0A135UV23-F1
#
_cell.length_a   1.000
_cell.length_b   1.000
_cell.length_c   1.000
_cell.angle_alpha   90.00
_cell.angle_beta   90.00
_cell.angle_gamma   90.00
#
_symmetry.space_group_name_H-M   'P 1'
#
loop_
_entity.id
_entity.type
_entity.pdbx_description
1 polymer ?
#
loop_
_entity_poly.entity_id
_entity_poly.type
_entity_poly.pdbx_seq_one_letter_code
_entity_poly.pdbx_strand_id
1 'polypeptide(L)'
;MKLTTLTALLPLLGLGMANKHRLCACESSRGSAIDDDLTQSVITKHSNGNWVYSTFFWPIKYGAPHAGKYIHAIDGTITVNGQSATDDGFIGGDEVEGLCIQAGAPHSTCFSPNKASIGDGFSYMHCGEGAGGCWTKLASNTDGLGHPRG
;
A
#
# COMPACT_ATOMS: atom_id res chain seq x y z
N MET A 1 57.34 -8.38 12.34
CA MET A 1 56.17 -8.66 11.49
C MET A 1 54.93 -8.35 12.30
N LYS A 2 54.15 -7.32 11.92
CA LYS A 2 52.98 -6.86 12.68
C LYS A 2 51.72 -7.60 12.18
N LEU A 3 50.98 -8.14 13.14
CA LEU A 3 49.76 -8.92 13.00
C LEU A 3 48.61 -7.99 12.53
N THR A 4 48.00 -8.28 11.39
CA THR A 4 46.78 -7.61 10.92
C THR A 4 45.56 -8.44 11.31
N THR A 5 44.87 -8.02 12.35
CA THR A 5 43.61 -8.61 12.81
C THR A 5 42.48 -8.16 11.88
N LEU A 6 41.87 -9.09 11.14
CA LEU A 6 40.66 -8.83 10.36
C LEU A 6 39.46 -8.75 11.31
N THR A 7 38.91 -7.57 11.53
CA THR A 7 37.64 -7.39 12.24
C THR A 7 36.51 -7.60 11.23
N ALA A 8 35.85 -8.75 11.29
CA ALA A 8 34.62 -9.00 10.54
C ALA A 8 33.50 -8.12 11.11
N LEU A 9 33.17 -7.04 10.41
CA LEU A 9 31.95 -6.28 10.62
C LEU A 9 30.78 -7.14 10.11
N LEU A 10 30.08 -7.83 11.01
CA LEU A 10 28.73 -8.32 10.72
C LEU A 10 27.79 -7.11 10.70
N PRO A 11 27.19 -6.73 9.55
CA PRO A 11 26.06 -5.83 9.60
C PRO A 11 24.91 -6.57 10.27
N LEU A 12 24.50 -6.11 11.46
CA LEU A 12 23.20 -6.47 12.02
C LEU A 12 22.14 -5.95 11.04
N LEU A 13 21.65 -6.84 10.17
CA LEU A 13 20.39 -6.65 9.48
C LEU A 13 19.30 -6.70 10.54
N GLY A 14 19.00 -5.54 11.12
CA GLY A 14 17.74 -5.32 11.81
C GLY A 14 16.63 -5.50 10.80
N LEU A 15 16.09 -6.71 10.70
CA LEU A 15 14.77 -6.93 10.13
C LEU A 15 13.80 -6.24 11.08
N GLY A 16 13.64 -4.92 10.93
CA GLY A 16 12.52 -4.21 11.49
C GLY A 16 11.29 -4.99 11.06
N MET A 17 10.55 -5.53 12.03
CA MET A 17 9.24 -6.10 11.74
C MET A 17 8.35 -4.94 11.35
N ALA A 18 8.44 -4.52 10.09
CA ALA A 18 7.60 -3.49 9.52
C ALA A 18 6.16 -3.94 9.78
N ASN A 19 5.40 -3.11 10.50
CA ASN A 19 4.02 -3.44 10.81
C ASN A 19 3.29 -3.67 9.49
N LYS A 20 2.74 -4.88 9.32
CA LYS A 20 2.04 -5.29 8.10
C LYS A 20 0.60 -4.81 8.17
N HIS A 21 0.19 -4.04 7.19
CA HIS A 21 -1.15 -3.48 7.07
C HIS A 21 -1.83 -3.93 5.77
N ARG A 22 -3.15 -3.96 5.76
CA ARG A 22 -3.91 -4.23 4.53
C ARG A 22 -4.14 -2.98 3.70
N LEU A 23 -4.29 -1.82 4.36
CA LEU A 23 -4.63 -0.56 3.73
C LEU A 23 -3.72 0.54 4.25
N CYS A 24 -3.19 1.36 3.35
CA CYS A 24 -2.43 2.57 3.68
C CYS A 24 -2.83 3.75 2.79
N ALA A 25 -2.54 4.97 3.24
CA ALA A 25 -2.75 6.19 2.46
C ALA A 25 -1.80 7.30 2.95
N CYS A 26 -1.57 8.33 2.12
CA CYS A 26 -0.84 9.51 2.54
C CYS A 26 -1.77 10.50 3.23
N GLU A 27 -1.34 11.08 4.35
CA GLU A 27 -2.11 12.09 5.06
C GLU A 27 -1.96 13.47 4.39
N SER A 28 -2.98 14.30 4.55
CA SER A 28 -2.98 15.70 4.12
C SER A 28 -2.23 16.56 5.12
N SER A 29 -1.51 17.58 4.63
CA SER A 29 -0.92 18.63 5.49
C SER A 29 -1.95 19.48 6.24
N ARG A 30 -3.24 19.36 5.90
CA ARG A 30 -4.33 20.16 6.47
C ARG A 30 -5.09 19.49 7.64
N GLY A 31 -4.58 18.39 8.20
CA GLY A 31 -5.16 17.71 9.39
C GLY A 31 -5.46 16.23 9.15
N SER A 32 -6.43 15.67 9.90
CA SER A 32 -6.85 14.25 9.90
C SER A 32 -7.57 13.78 8.62
N ALA A 33 -7.04 14.11 7.46
CA ALA A 33 -7.61 13.79 6.16
C ALA A 33 -6.57 13.08 5.28
N ILE A 34 -7.06 12.32 4.31
CA ILE A 34 -6.21 11.66 3.30
C ILE A 34 -5.96 12.61 2.13
N ASP A 35 -4.74 12.61 1.61
CA ASP A 35 -4.37 13.26 0.36
C ASP A 35 -4.43 12.24 -0.79
N ASP A 36 -5.55 12.26 -1.53
CA ASP A 36 -5.81 11.33 -2.63
C ASP A 36 -4.75 11.45 -3.75
N ASP A 37 -4.28 12.65 -4.05
CA ASP A 37 -3.32 12.89 -5.14
C ASP A 37 -1.95 12.35 -4.77
N LEU A 38 -1.50 12.60 -3.55
CA LEU A 38 -0.24 12.05 -3.05
C LEU A 38 -0.29 10.53 -2.93
N THR A 39 -1.41 9.98 -2.45
CA THR A 39 -1.64 8.53 -2.34
C THR A 39 -1.57 7.85 -3.71
N GLN A 40 -2.20 8.42 -4.74
CA GLN A 40 -2.10 7.91 -6.12
C GLN A 40 -0.68 8.06 -6.67
N SER A 41 0.01 9.16 -6.34
CA SER A 41 1.38 9.39 -6.79
C SER A 41 2.34 8.31 -6.30
N VAL A 42 2.13 7.79 -5.07
CA VAL A 42 2.93 6.69 -4.51
C VAL A 42 2.85 5.44 -5.40
N ILE A 43 1.65 5.09 -5.88
CA ILE A 43 1.49 3.95 -6.79
C ILE A 43 2.16 4.20 -8.13
N THR A 44 1.89 5.34 -8.77
CA THR A 44 2.44 5.62 -10.10
C THR A 44 3.98 5.63 -10.12
N LYS A 45 4.61 6.12 -9.06
CA LYS A 45 6.06 6.30 -8.98
C LYS A 45 6.78 5.09 -8.37
N HIS A 46 6.22 4.42 -7.36
CA HIS A 46 6.99 3.56 -6.47
C HIS A 46 6.53 2.09 -6.40
N SER A 47 5.29 1.76 -6.76
CA SER A 47 4.78 0.39 -6.53
C SER A 47 5.28 -0.67 -7.52
N ASN A 48 5.90 -0.32 -8.65
CA ASN A 48 6.22 -1.31 -9.70
C ASN A 48 5.03 -2.22 -10.13
N GLY A 49 3.78 -1.81 -9.86
CA GLY A 49 2.58 -2.59 -10.13
C GLY A 49 2.07 -3.48 -9.00
N ASN A 50 2.80 -3.58 -7.87
CA ASN A 50 2.43 -4.47 -6.77
C ASN A 50 1.32 -3.91 -5.87
N TRP A 51 0.98 -2.62 -6.00
CA TRP A 51 -0.07 -1.97 -5.22
C TRP A 51 -1.21 -1.50 -6.09
N VAL A 52 -2.42 -1.63 -5.53
CA VAL A 52 -3.70 -1.24 -6.10
C VAL A 52 -4.19 0.01 -5.39
N TYR A 53 -4.57 1.02 -6.17
CA TYR A 53 -5.38 2.12 -5.68
C TYR A 53 -6.84 1.72 -5.76
N SER A 54 -7.59 1.84 -4.67
CA SER A 54 -9.04 1.69 -4.69
C SER A 54 -9.72 3.04 -4.53
N THR A 55 -10.72 3.31 -5.38
CA THR A 55 -11.58 4.49 -5.22
C THR A 55 -12.67 4.29 -4.17
N PHE A 56 -12.75 3.11 -3.54
CA PHE A 56 -13.67 2.86 -2.44
C PHE A 56 -13.33 3.77 -1.26
N PHE A 57 -14.34 4.47 -0.77
CA PHE A 57 -14.21 5.34 0.38
C PHE A 57 -14.35 4.54 1.68
N TRP A 58 -13.25 4.41 2.42
CA TRP A 58 -13.21 3.77 3.73
C TRP A 58 -13.67 4.74 4.81
N PRO A 59 -14.83 4.51 5.45
CA PRO A 59 -15.28 5.32 6.58
C PRO A 59 -14.59 4.88 7.89
N ILE A 60 -14.49 5.82 8.85
CA ILE A 60 -13.92 5.55 10.19
C ILE A 60 -14.61 4.37 10.89
N LYS A 61 -15.92 4.19 10.69
CA LYS A 61 -16.68 3.06 11.27
C LYS A 61 -16.14 1.67 10.88
N TYR A 62 -15.34 1.58 9.82
CA TYR A 62 -14.69 0.33 9.37
C TYR A 62 -13.27 0.15 9.93
N GLY A 63 -12.83 1.03 10.84
CA GLY A 63 -11.52 1.00 11.48
C GLY A 63 -10.46 1.86 10.81
N ALA A 64 -10.85 2.65 9.81
CA ALA A 64 -9.94 3.59 9.14
C ALA A 64 -9.57 4.73 10.12
N PRO A 65 -8.27 5.05 10.31
CA PRO A 65 -7.86 6.18 11.14
C PRO A 65 -8.40 7.51 10.59
N HIS A 66 -8.43 7.62 9.26
CA HIS A 66 -8.97 8.75 8.52
C HIS A 66 -9.97 8.26 7.48
N ALA A 67 -11.05 8.99 7.26
CA ALA A 67 -11.98 8.62 6.20
C ALA A 67 -11.38 9.00 4.83
N GLY A 68 -11.38 8.08 3.87
CA GLY A 68 -10.87 8.36 2.53
C GLY A 68 -10.53 7.12 1.71
N LYS A 69 -9.75 7.30 0.65
CA LYS A 69 -9.35 6.23 -0.26
C LYS A 69 -7.97 5.72 0.11
N TYR A 70 -7.79 4.42 -0.08
CA TYR A 70 -6.61 3.71 0.40
C TYR A 70 -6.01 2.86 -0.71
N ILE A 71 -4.73 2.53 -0.53
CA ILE A 71 -4.00 1.56 -1.32
C ILE A 71 -3.90 0.24 -0.56
N HIS A 72 -3.84 -0.86 -1.30
CA HIS A 72 -3.49 -2.18 -0.76
C HIS A 72 -2.52 -2.90 -1.71
N ALA A 73 -1.78 -3.86 -1.19
CA ALA A 73 -0.93 -4.72 -2.01
C ALA A 73 -1.78 -5.78 -2.73
N ILE A 74 -1.31 -6.23 -3.90
CA ILE A 74 -1.86 -7.44 -4.54
C ILE A 74 -1.60 -8.67 -3.66
N ASP A 75 -2.46 -9.68 -3.72
CA ASP A 75 -2.25 -10.96 -3.04
C ASP A 75 -1.94 -12.02 -4.10
N GLY A 76 -0.65 -12.29 -4.32
CA GLY A 76 -0.17 -13.20 -5.36
C GLY A 76 0.58 -12.48 -6.48
N THR A 77 0.41 -12.97 -7.71
CA THR A 77 1.15 -12.47 -8.89
C THR A 77 0.19 -12.06 -9.99
N ILE A 78 0.36 -10.84 -10.49
CA ILE A 78 -0.33 -10.36 -11.69
C ILE A 78 0.66 -10.27 -12.85
N THR A 79 0.19 -10.50 -14.08
CA THR A 79 0.98 -10.29 -15.30
C THR A 79 0.18 -9.50 -16.32
N VAL A 80 0.73 -8.38 -16.77
CA VAL A 80 0.09 -7.47 -17.75
C VAL A 80 1.12 -7.13 -18.82
N ASN A 81 0.80 -7.42 -20.08
CA ASN A 81 1.67 -7.12 -21.23
C ASN A 81 3.12 -7.62 -21.07
N GLY A 82 3.31 -8.79 -20.45
CA GLY A 82 4.63 -9.40 -20.23
C GLY A 82 5.42 -8.85 -19.03
N GLN A 83 4.85 -7.91 -18.27
CA GLN A 83 5.39 -7.46 -16.99
C GLN A 83 4.66 -8.14 -15.85
N SER A 84 5.40 -8.61 -14.84
CA SER A 84 4.82 -9.26 -13.66
C SER A 84 5.09 -8.45 -12.40
N ALA A 85 4.11 -8.39 -11.52
CA ALA A 85 4.25 -7.89 -10.16
C ALA A 85 3.77 -8.97 -9.18
N THR A 86 4.47 -9.11 -8.06
CA THR A 86 4.18 -10.11 -7.02
C THR A 86 4.25 -9.45 -5.65
N ASP A 87 3.28 -9.76 -4.79
CA ASP A 87 3.24 -9.30 -3.40
C ASP A 87 2.48 -10.30 -2.50
N ASP A 88 2.59 -10.13 -1.19
CA ASP A 88 2.02 -11.03 -0.17
C ASP A 88 0.67 -10.53 0.41
N GLY A 89 0.13 -9.47 -0.18
CA GLY A 89 -1.12 -8.84 0.23
C GLY A 89 -0.99 -7.92 1.43
N PHE A 90 0.22 -7.65 1.92
CA PHE A 90 0.46 -6.72 3.02
C PHE A 90 1.42 -5.60 2.63
N ILE A 91 1.12 -4.40 3.11
CA ILE A 91 1.96 -3.24 2.96
C ILE A 91 2.70 -2.97 4.27
N GLY A 92 4.01 -2.69 4.19
CA GLY A 92 4.78 -2.22 5.33
C GLY A 92 4.44 -0.77 5.67
N GLY A 93 4.04 -0.48 6.92
CA GLY A 93 3.72 0.89 7.34
C GLY A 93 4.89 1.86 7.16
N ASP A 94 6.09 1.47 7.57
CA ASP A 94 7.30 2.30 7.45
C ASP A 94 7.69 2.55 5.98
N GLU A 95 7.40 1.59 5.09
CA GLU A 95 7.63 1.74 3.66
C GLU A 95 6.74 2.83 3.08
N VAL A 96 5.44 2.81 3.39
CA VAL A 96 4.51 3.84 2.91
C VAL A 96 4.81 5.18 3.55
N GLU A 97 5.18 5.22 4.83
CA GLU A 97 5.60 6.45 5.51
C GLU A 97 6.71 7.15 4.73
N GLY A 98 7.78 6.43 4.41
CA GLY A 98 8.90 6.95 3.65
C GLY A 98 8.50 7.44 2.26
N LEU A 99 7.60 6.74 1.58
CA LEU A 99 7.13 7.10 0.24
C LEU A 99 6.16 8.30 0.24
N CYS A 100 5.27 8.38 1.23
CA CYS A 100 4.36 9.51 1.40
C CYS A 100 5.15 10.80 1.73
N ILE A 101 6.16 10.71 2.60
CA ILE A 101 7.07 11.83 2.88
C ILE A 101 7.81 12.26 1.61
N GLN A 102 8.33 11.31 0.82
CA GLN A 102 8.98 11.61 -0.46
C GLN A 102 8.02 12.26 -1.47
N ALA A 103 6.72 11.91 -1.44
CA ALA A 103 5.70 12.53 -2.26
C ALA A 103 5.31 13.94 -1.79
N GLY A 104 5.63 14.31 -0.54
CA GLY A 104 5.35 15.62 0.06
C GLY A 104 4.24 15.62 1.12
N ALA A 105 3.75 14.46 1.53
CA ALA A 105 2.84 14.34 2.68
C ALA A 105 3.63 14.43 4.00
N PRO A 106 3.01 14.90 5.10
CA PRO A 106 3.66 14.89 6.40
C PRO A 106 3.88 13.46 6.94
N HIS A 107 2.90 12.58 6.73
CA HIS A 107 2.84 11.22 7.25
C HIS A 107 2.02 10.31 6.33
N SER A 108 2.05 9.02 6.62
CA SER A 108 1.13 8.00 6.14
C SER A 108 0.20 7.54 7.26
N THR A 109 -0.90 6.93 6.86
CA THR A 109 -1.84 6.28 7.78
C THR A 109 -2.15 4.88 7.27
N CYS A 110 -2.12 3.89 8.15
CA CYS A 110 -2.32 2.50 7.79
C CYS A 110 -3.23 1.77 8.76
N PHE A 111 -4.03 0.83 8.25
CA PHE A 111 -4.87 -0.02 9.07
C PHE A 111 -5.19 -1.36 8.39
N SER A 112 -5.69 -2.29 9.18
CA SER A 112 -6.20 -3.58 8.70
C SER A 112 -7.64 -3.73 9.19
N PRO A 113 -8.65 -3.58 8.32
CA PRO A 113 -10.03 -3.77 8.73
C PRO A 113 -10.23 -5.22 9.20
N ASN A 114 -10.99 -5.40 10.27
CA ASN A 114 -11.29 -6.71 10.81
C ASN A 114 -12.75 -7.06 10.54
N LYS A 115 -13.10 -8.36 10.61
CA LYS A 115 -14.47 -8.81 10.30
C LYS A 115 -15.54 -8.11 11.14
N ALA A 116 -15.24 -7.79 12.40
CA ALA A 116 -16.19 -7.10 13.27
C ALA A 116 -16.49 -5.66 12.79
N SER A 117 -15.56 -5.00 12.09
CA SER A 117 -15.76 -3.65 11.58
C SER A 117 -16.45 -3.60 10.22
N ILE A 118 -16.22 -4.57 9.33
CA ILE A 118 -16.71 -4.52 7.94
C ILE A 118 -17.88 -5.47 7.63
N GLY A 119 -18.19 -6.42 8.52
CA GLY A 119 -19.23 -7.43 8.31
C GLY A 119 -18.78 -8.59 7.40
N ASP A 120 -19.55 -9.68 7.43
CA ASP A 120 -19.26 -10.86 6.62
C ASP A 120 -19.45 -10.57 5.12
N GLY A 121 -18.50 -11.00 4.30
CA GLY A 121 -18.51 -10.82 2.84
C GLY A 121 -17.90 -9.50 2.34
N PHE A 122 -17.55 -8.57 3.23
CA PHE A 122 -16.84 -7.35 2.85
C PHE A 122 -15.33 -7.62 2.75
N SER A 123 -14.70 -7.24 1.64
CA SER A 123 -13.27 -7.44 1.38
C SER A 123 -12.50 -6.13 1.56
N TYR A 124 -11.30 -6.18 2.12
CA TYR A 124 -10.39 -5.02 2.13
C TYR A 124 -9.93 -4.59 0.73
N MET A 125 -10.06 -5.50 -0.25
CA MET A 125 -9.75 -5.29 -1.67
C MET A 125 -10.95 -4.74 -2.45
N HIS A 126 -11.94 -4.18 -1.76
CA HIS A 126 -13.13 -3.66 -2.42
C HIS A 126 -12.76 -2.50 -3.34
N CYS A 127 -13.17 -2.59 -4.60
CA CYS A 127 -13.05 -1.50 -5.56
C CYS A 127 -14.20 -0.51 -5.38
N GLY A 128 -13.94 0.77 -5.61
CA GLY A 128 -15.03 1.73 -5.75
C GLY A 128 -15.87 1.45 -7.00
N GLU A 129 -16.90 2.25 -7.20
CA GLU A 129 -17.82 2.06 -8.32
C GLU A 129 -17.18 2.37 -9.69
N GLY A 130 -17.62 1.66 -10.73
CA GLY A 130 -17.25 1.90 -12.12
C GLY A 130 -15.90 1.29 -12.57
N ALA A 131 -15.54 1.57 -13.83
CA ALA A 131 -14.35 1.03 -14.49
C ALA A 131 -13.01 1.60 -13.96
N GLY A 132 -13.05 2.63 -13.11
CA GLY A 132 -11.89 3.16 -12.38
C GLY A 132 -11.86 2.73 -10.92
N GLY A 133 -12.68 1.74 -10.54
CA GLY A 133 -12.88 1.30 -9.16
C GLY A 133 -11.57 0.91 -8.46
N CYS A 134 -10.71 0.20 -9.18
CA CYS A 134 -9.36 -0.16 -8.77
C CYS A 134 -8.39 -0.04 -9.95
N TRP A 135 -7.14 0.35 -9.68
CA TRP A 135 -6.09 0.35 -10.70
C TRP A 135 -4.70 0.14 -10.09
N THR A 136 -3.74 -0.30 -10.91
CA THR A 136 -2.32 -0.41 -10.57
C THR A 136 -1.48 0.34 -11.59
N LYS A 137 -0.18 0.48 -11.35
CA LYS A 137 0.75 1.02 -12.35
C LYS A 137 0.76 0.22 -13.67
N LEU A 138 0.38 -1.07 -13.64
CA LEU A 138 0.38 -1.95 -14.80
C LEU A 138 -0.97 -2.02 -15.51
N ALA A 139 -2.08 -1.72 -14.81
CA ALA A 139 -3.44 -1.86 -15.35
C ALA A 139 -4.35 -0.75 -14.84
N SER A 140 -5.02 -0.05 -15.77
CA SER A 140 -5.90 1.08 -15.48
C SER A 140 -7.27 0.69 -14.90
N ASN A 141 -7.62 -0.61 -14.90
CA ASN A 141 -8.86 -1.14 -14.35
C ASN A 141 -8.61 -2.57 -13.85
N THR A 142 -8.88 -2.85 -12.58
CA THR A 142 -8.61 -4.16 -11.97
C THR A 142 -9.74 -4.73 -11.13
N ASP A 143 -9.64 -6.03 -10.81
CA ASP A 143 -10.59 -6.79 -10.01
C ASP A 143 -10.48 -6.60 -8.50
N GLY A 144 -9.61 -5.70 -8.03
CA GLY A 144 -9.26 -5.55 -6.63
C GLY A 144 -8.14 -6.49 -6.18
N LEU A 145 -7.78 -7.51 -6.95
CA LEU A 145 -6.54 -8.28 -6.76
C LEU A 145 -5.40 -7.76 -7.66
N GLY A 146 -5.68 -6.74 -8.46
CA GLY A 146 -4.74 -6.16 -9.43
C GLY A 146 -4.82 -6.81 -10.82
N HIS A 147 -5.66 -7.84 -11.03
CA HIS A 147 -5.83 -8.42 -12.36
C HIS A 147 -6.65 -7.49 -13.26
N PRO A 148 -6.24 -7.25 -14.52
CA PRO A 148 -7.01 -6.44 -15.45
C PRO A 148 -8.44 -6.96 -15.61
N ARG A 149 -9.42 -6.06 -15.54
CA ARG A 149 -10.79 -6.34 -15.99
C ARG A 149 -10.88 -6.08 -17.50
N GLY A 150 -11.33 -7.08 -18.25
CA GLY A 150 -11.57 -6.97 -19.70
C GLY A 150 -12.76 -6.07 -20.05
#